data_AF-A0A2J4Y7N7-F1
#
_entry.id   AF-A0A2J4Y7N7-F1
#
_cell.length_a   1.000
_cell.length_b   1.000
_cell.length_c   1.000
_cell.angle_alpha   90.00
_cell.angle_beta   90.00
_cell.angle_gamma   90.00
#
_symmetry.space_group_name_H-M   'P 1'
#
loop_
_entity.id
_entity.type
_entity.pdbx_description
1 polymer ?
#
loop_
_entity_poly.entity_id
_entity_poly.type
_entity_poly.pdbx_seq_one_letter_code
_entity_poly.pdbx_strand_id
1 'polypeptide(L)'
;MIKLYDHGVYISHQHGIIAADKGSVALEKHEARKGTISWSILSAHNTSGNEQQLKIKFDSMASHDITFVGIIQTAKASGMERFPLPYVLTNCHNSLCAVGGTINSDDHIFGLSSAQKYGGIYVPPHISVIHQYMR
;
A
#
# COMPACT_ATOMS: atom_id res chain seq x y z
N MET A 1 -31.27 -0.64 -4.12
CA MET A 1 -31.26 0.83 -4.23
C MET A 1 -30.20 1.35 -3.26
N ILE A 2 -29.20 2.08 -3.73
CA ILE A 2 -28.11 2.62 -2.88
C ILE A 2 -28.61 3.93 -2.28
N LYS A 3 -28.50 4.09 -0.96
CA LYS A 3 -28.84 5.33 -0.26
C LYS A 3 -27.61 6.23 -0.18
N LEU A 4 -27.73 7.45 -0.68
CA LEU A 4 -26.68 8.47 -0.60
C LEU A 4 -27.04 9.52 0.46
N TYR A 5 -26.01 10.04 1.13
CA TYR A 5 -26.13 11.11 2.13
C TYR A 5 -25.39 12.34 1.60
N ASP A 6 -26.02 13.50 1.64
CA ASP A 6 -25.45 14.80 1.24
C ASP A 6 -24.69 15.51 2.37
N HIS A 7 -24.58 14.85 3.52
CA HIS A 7 -23.88 15.30 4.73
C HIS A 7 -22.94 14.22 5.26
N GLY A 8 -22.02 14.62 6.14
CA GLY A 8 -21.14 13.68 6.84
C GLY A 8 -21.92 12.79 7.81
N VAL A 9 -21.48 11.54 7.96
CA VAL A 9 -22.10 10.58 8.88
C VAL A 9 -21.06 9.88 9.75
N TYR A 10 -21.48 9.50 10.95
CA TYR A 10 -20.75 8.58 11.82
C TYR A 10 -21.42 7.21 11.80
N ILE A 11 -20.63 6.16 11.98
CA ILE A 11 -21.13 4.78 12.09
C ILE A 11 -20.93 4.33 13.53
N SER A 12 -22.02 4.03 14.22
CA SER A 12 -22.04 3.48 15.57
C SER A 12 -22.59 2.06 15.54
N HIS A 13 -21.94 1.15 16.27
CA HIS A 13 -22.45 -0.22 16.41
C HIS A 13 -23.83 -0.26 17.09
N GLN A 14 -24.06 0.63 18.06
CA GLN A 14 -25.31 0.68 18.83
C GLN A 14 -26.42 1.46 18.11
N HIS A 15 -26.07 2.56 17.44
CA HIS A 15 -27.06 3.52 16.91
C HIS A 15 -27.14 3.55 15.38
N GLY A 16 -26.33 2.73 14.69
CA GLY A 16 -26.26 2.72 13.22
C GLY A 16 -25.64 3.99 12.65
N ILE A 17 -26.27 4.56 11.62
CA ILE A 17 -25.79 5.77 10.93
C ILE A 17 -26.31 7.00 11.66
N ILE A 18 -25.39 7.85 12.13
CA ILE A 18 -25.67 9.10 12.84
C ILE A 18 -25.25 10.27 11.95
N ALA A 19 -26.14 11.25 11.75
CA ALA A 19 -25.83 12.45 10.99
C ALA A 19 -24.84 13.35 11.77
N ALA A 20 -23.79 13.84 11.12
CA ALA A 20 -22.73 14.61 11.78
C ALA A 20 -23.13 16.05 12.15
N ASP A 21 -24.23 16.55 11.59
CA ASP A 21 -24.77 17.90 11.73
C ASP A 21 -25.74 18.05 12.93
N LYS A 22 -26.20 16.95 13.52
CA LYS A 22 -27.15 16.95 14.63
C LYS A 22 -26.46 16.54 15.92
N GLY A 23 -26.31 17.49 16.85
CA GLY A 23 -25.76 17.35 18.20
C GLY A 23 -26.47 16.36 19.15
N SER A 24 -26.92 15.22 18.63
CA SER A 24 -27.53 14.11 19.37
C SER A 24 -26.50 13.20 20.02
N VAL A 25 -25.24 13.23 19.55
CA VAL A 25 -24.07 12.70 20.26
C VAL A 25 -22.92 13.66 19.98
N ALA A 26 -22.52 14.46 20.97
CA ALA A 26 -21.32 15.30 20.88
C ALA A 26 -20.06 14.41 20.95
N LEU A 27 -19.92 13.48 20.01
CA LEU A 27 -18.66 12.80 19.75
C LEU A 27 -17.75 13.84 19.12
N GLU A 28 -16.78 14.28 19.88
CA GLU A 28 -15.68 15.07 19.35
C GLU A 28 -15.07 14.27 18.19
N LYS A 29 -14.93 14.92 17.02
CA LYS A 29 -14.61 14.25 15.75
C LYS A 29 -13.29 13.51 15.83
N HIS A 30 -12.34 14.01 16.61
CA HIS A 30 -11.07 13.35 16.83
C HIS A 30 -11.23 12.09 17.69
N GLU A 31 -12.02 12.10 18.76
CA GLU A 31 -12.34 10.87 19.51
C GLU A 31 -13.07 9.82 18.66
N ALA A 32 -13.99 10.24 17.79
CA ALA A 32 -14.66 9.32 16.87
C ALA A 32 -13.68 8.62 15.90
N ARG A 33 -12.61 9.31 15.45
CA ARG A 33 -11.57 8.70 14.59
C ARG A 33 -10.85 7.58 15.29
N LYS A 34 -10.63 7.69 16.61
CA LYS A 34 -9.94 6.67 17.41
C LYS A 34 -10.65 5.31 17.42
N GLY A 35 -11.96 5.30 17.18
CA GLY A 35 -12.77 4.08 17.07
C GLY A 35 -12.69 3.36 15.72
N THR A 36 -11.95 3.89 14.73
CA THR A 36 -11.87 3.28 13.39
C THR A 36 -10.78 2.22 13.31
N ILE A 37 -10.97 1.20 12.46
CA ILE A 37 -9.92 0.21 12.15
C ILE A 37 -8.65 0.90 11.60
N SER A 38 -8.83 1.92 10.76
CA SER A 38 -7.70 2.70 10.22
C SER A 38 -6.87 3.34 11.32
N TRP A 39 -7.50 3.89 12.36
CA TRP A 39 -6.79 4.41 13.52
C TRP A 39 -6.02 3.31 14.24
N SER A 40 -6.67 2.19 14.56
CA SER A 40 -6.00 1.07 15.24
C SER A 40 -4.77 0.56 14.46
N ILE A 41 -4.87 0.43 13.14
CA ILE A 41 -3.76 0.00 12.28
C ILE A 41 -2.64 1.05 12.28
N LEU A 42 -2.95 2.32 12.02
CA LEU A 42 -1.93 3.37 11.95
C LEU A 42 -1.23 3.59 13.30
N SER A 43 -1.98 3.58 14.41
CA SER A 43 -1.42 3.70 15.75
C SER A 43 -0.52 2.53 16.10
N ALA A 44 -0.89 1.30 15.73
CA ALA A 44 -0.06 0.11 15.98
C ALA A 44 1.27 0.12 15.22
N HIS A 45 1.32 0.79 14.06
CA HIS A 45 2.52 0.88 13.23
C HIS A 45 3.26 2.22 13.37
N ASN A 46 2.76 3.15 14.17
CA ASN A 46 3.40 4.44 14.39
C ASN A 46 4.56 4.33 15.38
N THR A 47 5.76 4.70 14.94
CA THR A 47 6.97 4.69 15.77
C THR A 47 7.41 6.09 16.22
N SER A 48 6.66 7.16 15.91
CA SER A 48 7.05 8.53 16.30
C SER A 48 6.64 8.93 17.72
N GLY A 49 5.64 8.25 18.30
CA GLY A 49 4.98 8.67 19.54
C GLY A 49 4.09 9.91 19.37
N ASN A 50 3.94 10.44 18.16
CA ASN A 50 3.12 11.61 17.85
C ASN A 50 2.00 11.22 16.88
N GLU A 51 0.75 11.33 17.31
CA GLU A 51 -0.44 11.00 16.50
C GLU A 51 -0.70 11.98 15.35
N GLN A 52 -0.15 13.19 15.42
CA GLN A 52 -0.25 14.21 14.38
C GLN A 52 0.91 14.13 13.36
N GLN A 53 2.01 13.48 13.73
CA GLN A 53 3.19 13.29 12.88
C GLN A 53 3.57 11.81 12.83
N LEU A 54 2.88 11.08 11.97
CA LEU A 54 3.04 9.64 11.86
C LEU A 54 4.41 9.28 11.26
N LYS A 55 5.08 8.30 11.88
CA LYS A 55 6.22 7.59 11.30
C LYS A 55 5.87 6.11 11.24
N ILE A 56 5.39 5.66 10.09
CA ILE A 56 4.81 4.31 9.94
C ILE A 56 5.90 3.29 9.62
N LYS A 57 5.92 2.19 10.37
CA LYS A 57 6.67 0.98 10.03
C LYS A 57 5.82 0.13 9.09
N PHE A 58 6.35 -0.16 7.90
CA PHE A 58 5.70 -1.07 6.96
C PHE A 58 6.07 -2.52 7.27
N ASP A 59 5.12 -3.44 7.07
CA ASP A 59 5.36 -4.88 7.25
C ASP A 59 5.83 -5.57 5.96
N SER A 60 5.41 -5.05 4.82
CA SER A 60 5.77 -5.55 3.50
C SER A 60 5.66 -4.45 2.44
N MET A 61 6.28 -4.69 1.30
CA MET A 61 6.24 -3.82 0.14
C MET A 61 5.82 -4.62 -1.10
N ALA A 62 5.18 -3.95 -2.04
CA ALA A 62 4.91 -4.49 -3.36
C ALA A 62 5.07 -3.39 -4.40
N SER A 63 5.63 -3.74 -5.55
CA SER A 63 5.74 -2.86 -6.70
C SER A 63 5.66 -3.66 -7.99
N HIS A 64 5.44 -2.95 -9.09
CA HIS A 64 5.32 -3.55 -10.41
C HIS A 64 6.44 -3.05 -11.33
N ASP A 65 6.71 -3.80 -12.38
CA ASP A 65 7.63 -3.55 -13.51
C ASP A 65 7.86 -2.08 -13.88
N ILE A 66 6.81 -1.26 -14.00
CA ILE A 66 6.98 0.17 -14.35
C ILE A 66 7.72 0.97 -13.26
N THR A 67 7.61 0.59 -11.99
CA THR A 67 8.09 1.39 -10.85
C THR A 67 9.28 0.78 -10.12
N PHE A 68 9.39 -0.56 -10.09
CA PHE A 68 10.42 -1.20 -9.26
C PHE A 68 11.84 -0.87 -9.70
N VAL A 69 12.06 -0.57 -10.99
CA VAL A 69 13.39 -0.30 -11.53
C VAL A 69 13.95 0.95 -10.87
N GLY A 70 13.20 2.06 -10.91
CA GLY A 70 13.59 3.30 -10.26
C GLY A 70 13.75 3.15 -8.75
N ILE A 71 12.79 2.48 -8.09
CA ILE A 71 12.83 2.26 -6.64
C ILE A 71 14.11 1.52 -6.22
N ILE A 72 14.43 0.41 -6.90
CA ILE A 72 15.60 -0.41 -6.57
C ILE A 72 16.89 0.33 -6.92
N GLN A 73 16.94 1.08 -8.02
CA GLN A 73 18.11 1.90 -8.37
C GLN A 73 18.40 2.95 -7.30
N THR A 74 17.38 3.67 -6.84
CA THR A 74 17.51 4.64 -5.73
C THR A 74 17.99 3.94 -4.46
N ALA A 75 17.36 2.83 -4.08
CA ALA A 75 17.75 2.10 -2.87
C ALA A 75 19.19 1.56 -2.94
N LYS A 76 19.59 1.02 -4.10
CA LYS A 76 20.96 0.58 -4.38
C LYS A 76 21.95 1.76 -4.27
N ALA A 77 21.62 2.92 -4.80
CA ALA A 77 22.44 4.12 -4.69
C ALA A 77 22.58 4.62 -3.24
N SER A 78 21.60 4.33 -2.38
CA SER A 78 21.67 4.57 -0.93
C SER A 78 22.52 3.55 -0.16
N GLY A 79 23.16 2.58 -0.83
CA GLY A 79 24.00 1.56 -0.18
C GLY A 79 23.24 0.34 0.32
N MET A 80 22.01 0.10 -0.15
CA MET A 80 21.23 -1.07 0.24
C MET A 80 21.88 -2.39 -0.22
N GLU A 81 22.12 -3.30 0.72
CA GLU A 81 22.68 -4.64 0.46
C GLU A 81 21.63 -5.77 0.42
N ARG A 82 20.47 -5.54 1.03
CA ARG A 82 19.30 -6.44 1.04
C ARG A 82 18.03 -5.64 1.25
N PHE A 83 16.88 -6.14 0.79
CA PHE A 83 15.61 -5.50 1.11
C PHE A 83 15.34 -5.58 2.63
N PRO A 84 14.95 -4.47 3.27
CA PRO A 84 14.77 -4.43 4.72
C PRO A 84 13.49 -5.14 5.19
N LEU A 85 12.57 -5.43 4.27
CA LEU A 85 11.24 -5.99 4.50
C LEU A 85 10.87 -6.94 3.34
N PRO A 86 9.92 -7.87 3.52
CA PRO A 86 9.35 -8.64 2.42
C PRO A 86 8.93 -7.72 1.28
N TYR A 87 9.43 -7.99 0.07
CA TYR A 87 9.18 -7.16 -1.10
C TYR A 87 8.77 -8.01 -2.30
N VAL A 88 7.54 -7.79 -2.77
CA VAL A 88 6.99 -8.43 -3.96
C VAL A 88 7.26 -7.57 -5.20
N LEU A 89 7.86 -8.18 -6.22
CA LEU A 89 8.17 -7.58 -7.52
C LEU A 89 7.31 -8.27 -8.59
N THR A 90 6.33 -7.55 -9.13
CA THR A 90 5.37 -8.11 -10.10
C THR A 90 5.57 -7.57 -11.51
N ASN A 91 5.32 -8.39 -12.54
CA ASN A 91 5.51 -8.00 -13.94
C ASN A 91 4.17 -7.92 -14.68
N CYS A 92 3.20 -7.19 -14.10
CA CYS A 92 1.82 -7.20 -14.57
C CYS A 92 1.44 -6.09 -15.57
N HIS A 93 2.24 -5.05 -15.76
CA HIS A 93 1.90 -3.95 -16.67
C HIS A 93 2.61 -4.04 -18.02
N ASN A 94 3.84 -4.56 -18.03
CA ASN A 94 4.67 -4.75 -19.22
C ASN A 94 4.56 -6.19 -19.79
N SER A 95 3.45 -6.88 -19.47
CA SER A 95 3.12 -8.20 -20.00
C SER A 95 2.47 -8.15 -21.40
N LEU A 96 1.79 -7.06 -21.78
CA LEU A 96 1.18 -6.93 -23.12
C LEU A 96 2.16 -6.18 -24.04
N CYS A 97 2.37 -6.68 -25.26
CA CYS A 97 3.32 -6.16 -26.27
C CYS A 97 2.94 -4.77 -26.84
N ALA A 98 2.51 -3.82 -26.02
CA ALA A 98 2.14 -2.47 -26.43
C ALA A 98 3.34 -1.51 -26.51
N VAL A 99 4.40 -1.79 -25.73
CA VAL A 99 5.66 -1.03 -25.72
C VAL A 99 6.80 -2.04 -25.91
N GLY A 100 7.78 -1.71 -26.74
CA GLY A 100 8.70 -2.63 -27.43
C GLY A 100 9.29 -3.78 -26.57
N GLY A 101 9.17 -5.01 -27.08
CA GLY A 101 9.43 -6.25 -26.34
C GLY A 101 10.85 -6.44 -25.75
N THR A 102 11.85 -5.66 -26.18
CA THR A 102 13.20 -5.71 -25.57
C THR A 102 13.27 -4.96 -24.25
N ILE A 103 12.64 -3.78 -24.14
CA ILE A 103 12.66 -2.96 -22.91
C ILE A 103 11.96 -3.71 -21.76
N ASN A 104 10.81 -4.32 -22.05
CA ASN A 104 10.08 -5.10 -21.04
C ASN A 104 10.90 -6.28 -20.53
N SER A 105 11.65 -6.94 -21.42
CA SER A 105 12.50 -8.07 -21.06
C SER A 105 13.65 -7.65 -20.14
N ASP A 106 14.26 -6.48 -20.40
CA ASP A 106 15.32 -5.93 -19.55
C ASP A 106 14.81 -5.60 -18.15
N ASP A 107 13.63 -4.97 -18.02
CA ASP A 107 13.00 -4.68 -16.74
C ASP A 107 12.68 -5.97 -15.97
N HIS A 108 12.16 -7.00 -16.66
CA HIS A 108 11.85 -8.29 -16.05
C HIS A 108 13.11 -9.01 -15.54
N ILE A 109 14.20 -8.99 -16.32
CA ILE A 109 15.50 -9.56 -15.92
C ILE A 109 16.10 -8.74 -14.76
N PHE A 110 15.96 -7.41 -14.78
CA PHE A 110 16.38 -6.54 -13.69
C PHE A 110 15.62 -6.88 -12.39
N GLY A 111 14.30 -7.05 -12.47
CA GLY A 111 13.47 -7.46 -11.34
C GLY A 111 13.86 -8.82 -10.78
N LEU A 112 14.07 -9.82 -11.65
CA LEU A 112 14.48 -11.18 -11.25
C LEU A 112 15.84 -11.18 -10.57
N SER A 113 16.85 -10.55 -11.18
CA SER A 113 18.20 -10.46 -10.63
C SER A 113 18.24 -9.66 -9.33
N SER A 114 17.40 -8.63 -9.19
CA SER A 114 17.25 -7.88 -7.94
C SER A 114 16.65 -8.74 -6.83
N ALA A 115 15.61 -9.54 -7.11
CA ALA A 115 15.03 -10.47 -6.13
C ALA A 115 16.07 -11.52 -5.67
N GLN A 116 16.87 -12.04 -6.60
CA GLN A 116 17.93 -13.00 -6.29
C GLN A 116 19.04 -12.37 -5.45
N LYS A 117 19.43 -11.12 -5.75
CA LYS A 117 20.53 -10.43 -5.06
C LYS A 117 20.14 -9.89 -3.69
N TYR A 118 19.02 -9.18 -3.61
CA TYR A 118 18.61 -8.43 -2.42
C TYR A 118 17.61 -9.19 -1.54
N GLY A 119 17.19 -10.39 -1.97
CA GLY A 119 16.02 -11.09 -1.43
C GLY A 119 14.72 -10.57 -2.08
N GLY A 120 13.58 -11.19 -1.76
CA GLY A 120 12.27 -10.75 -2.24
C GLY A 120 11.54 -11.84 -3.03
N ILE A 121 10.34 -11.49 -3.51
CA ILE A 121 9.44 -12.39 -4.20
C ILE A 121 9.21 -11.88 -5.61
N TYR A 122 9.71 -12.62 -6.59
CA TYR A 122 9.52 -12.28 -8.00
C TYR A 122 8.30 -13.02 -8.56
N VAL A 123 7.33 -12.27 -9.08
CA VAL A 123 6.14 -12.80 -9.75
C VAL A 123 6.32 -12.66 -11.26
N PRO A 124 6.52 -13.76 -12.01
CA PRO A 124 6.80 -13.71 -13.44
C PRO A 124 5.69 -13.01 -14.25
N PRO A 125 6.00 -12.52 -15.46
CA PRO A 125 4.98 -11.95 -16.36
C PRO A 125 3.88 -12.96 -16.67
N HIS A 126 2.67 -12.46 -16.95
CA HIS A 126 1.47 -13.26 -17.24
C HIS A 126 0.93 -14.17 -16.12
N ILE A 127 1.52 -14.15 -14.91
CA ILE A 127 1.07 -15.02 -13.80
C ILE A 127 -0.02 -14.38 -12.96
N SER A 128 0.14 -13.12 -12.57
CA SER A 128 -0.84 -12.41 -11.72
C SER A 128 -0.69 -10.90 -11.84
N VAL A 129 -1.77 -10.18 -11.54
CA VAL A 129 -1.72 -8.74 -11.25
C VAL A 129 -1.32 -8.49 -9.80
N ILE A 130 -0.63 -7.39 -9.53
CA ILE A 130 -0.06 -7.06 -8.20
C ILE A 130 -1.09 -7.18 -7.06
N HIS A 131 -2.26 -6.58 -7.24
CA HIS A 131 -3.30 -6.54 -6.21
C HIS A 131 -4.01 -7.88 -5.99
N GLN A 132 -3.92 -8.81 -6.93
CA GLN A 132 -4.42 -10.17 -6.72
C GLN A 132 -3.40 -11.03 -5.98
N TYR A 133 -2.11 -10.81 -6.23
CA TYR A 133 -1.05 -11.54 -5.57
C TYR A 133 -0.85 -11.15 -4.10
N MET A 134 -0.96 -9.85 -3.78
CA MET A 134 -0.76 -9.35 -2.42
C MET A 134 -1.92 -9.60 -1.45
N ARG A 135 -3.05 -10.13 -1.95
CA ARG A 135 -4.22 -10.44 -1.13
C ARG A 135 -3.92 -11.59 -0.19
#